data_AF-X0LW89-F1
#
_entry.id   AF-X0LW89-F1
#
_cell.length_a   1.000
_cell.length_b   1.000
_cell.length_c   1.000
_cell.angle_alpha   90.00
_cell.angle_beta   90.00
_cell.angle_gamma   90.00
#
_symmetry.space_group_name_H-M   'P 1'
#
loop_
_entity.id
_entity.type
_entity.pdbx_description
1 polymer ?
#
loop_
_entity_poly.entity_id
_entity_poly.type
_entity_poly.pdbx_seq_one_letter_code
_entity_poly.pdbx_strand_id
1 'polypeptide(L)'
;MVQPTTLVTASVATAAAAIVGYAIYFDYQRRNQAEFRRNLRRNERKQARVAKEEAEASTQQQRQSIRIRVEEAKEEGFPTGVEEREAFFNEQVMAGEMLSQDPSKALESALAFYKGLKVYPAPGDLIRIYDSTVPKPILDILAEMIAYDSSLDIRAPAAPAGINLSDIPNVGLD
;
A
#
# COMPACT_ATOMS: atom_id res chain seq x y z
N MET A 1 28.48 -50.22 -16.02
CA MET A 1 27.56 -49.06 -16.00
C MET A 1 27.26 -48.74 -14.54
N VAL A 2 27.67 -47.56 -14.05
CA VAL A 2 27.35 -47.14 -12.68
C VAL A 2 25.88 -46.73 -12.65
N GLN A 3 25.12 -47.24 -11.68
CA GLN A 3 23.70 -46.91 -11.58
C GLN A 3 23.52 -45.45 -11.17
N PRO A 4 22.56 -44.71 -11.76
CA PRO A 4 22.33 -43.29 -11.44
C PRO A 4 22.07 -43.07 -9.94
N THR A 5 21.44 -44.04 -9.27
CA THR A 5 21.20 -44.03 -7.82
C THR A 5 22.49 -43.98 -6.99
N THR A 6 23.55 -44.69 -7.40
CA THR A 6 24.85 -44.67 -6.72
C THR A 6 25.53 -43.30 -6.85
N LEU A 7 25.38 -42.67 -8.03
CA LEU A 7 25.96 -41.37 -8.34
C LEU A 7 25.26 -40.24 -7.55
N VAL A 8 23.93 -40.30 -7.44
CA VAL A 8 23.14 -39.38 -6.61
C VAL A 8 23.44 -39.56 -5.12
N THR A 9 23.57 -40.81 -4.64
CA THR A 9 23.85 -41.06 -3.22
C THR A 9 25.24 -40.57 -2.83
N ALA A 10 26.25 -40.84 -3.67
CA ALA A 10 27.61 -40.38 -3.44
C ALA A 10 27.71 -38.85 -3.46
N SER A 11 26.98 -38.17 -4.37
CA SER A 11 27.00 -36.71 -4.45
C SER A 11 26.32 -36.06 -3.26
N VAL A 12 25.17 -36.57 -2.82
CA VAL A 12 24.46 -36.09 -1.62
C VAL A 12 25.31 -36.30 -0.37
N ALA A 13 25.93 -37.48 -0.21
CA ALA A 13 26.81 -37.77 0.93
C ALA A 13 28.02 -36.82 0.99
N THR A 14 28.62 -36.54 -0.17
CA THR A 14 29.75 -35.61 -0.27
C THR A 14 29.34 -34.16 0.04
N ALA A 15 28.18 -33.72 -0.47
CA ALA A 15 27.65 -32.38 -0.18
C ALA A 15 27.32 -32.21 1.32
N ALA A 16 26.69 -33.21 1.93
CA ALA A 16 26.38 -33.19 3.35
C ALA A 16 27.65 -33.12 4.21
N ALA A 17 28.69 -33.91 3.89
CA ALA A 17 29.97 -33.86 4.60
C ALA A 17 30.65 -32.49 4.48
N ALA A 18 30.59 -31.85 3.30
CA ALA A 18 31.13 -30.50 3.09
C ALA A 18 30.40 -29.44 3.94
N ILE A 19 29.06 -29.51 4.02
CA ILE A 19 28.26 -28.60 4.85
C ILE A 19 28.61 -28.74 6.33
N VAL A 20 28.71 -29.98 6.83
CA VAL A 20 29.07 -30.25 8.24
C VAL A 20 30.49 -29.75 8.53
N GLY A 21 31.45 -30.03 7.64
CA GLY A 21 32.82 -29.53 7.78
C GLY A 21 32.89 -28.00 7.82
N TYR A 22 32.14 -27.32 6.94
CA TYR A 22 32.04 -25.87 6.94
C TYR A 22 31.42 -25.32 8.23
N ALA A 23 30.37 -25.97 8.76
CA ALA A 23 29.73 -25.55 9.99
C ALA A 23 30.69 -25.61 11.20
N ILE A 24 31.51 -26.67 11.29
CA ILE A 24 32.53 -26.82 12.34
C ILE A 24 33.60 -25.72 12.20
N TYR A 25 34.13 -25.52 10.98
CA TYR A 25 35.10 -24.46 10.69
C TYR A 25 34.55 -23.07 11.05
N PHE A 26 33.30 -22.80 10.68
CA PHE A 26 32.63 -21.53 10.95
C PHE A 26 32.47 -21.27 12.46
N ASP A 27 32.03 -22.25 13.26
CA ASP A 27 31.90 -22.08 14.72
C ASP A 27 33.27 -21.88 15.39
N TYR A 28 34.30 -22.60 14.95
CA TYR A 28 35.68 -22.38 15.41
C TYR A 28 36.14 -20.94 15.13
N GLN A 29 35.91 -20.46 13.91
CA GLN A 29 36.27 -19.11 13.50
C GLN A 29 35.49 -18.05 14.30
N ARG A 30 34.20 -18.28 14.54
CA ARG A 30 33.34 -17.39 15.33
C ARG A 30 33.81 -17.24 16.78
N ARG A 31 34.26 -18.33 17.42
CA ARG A 31 34.68 -18.31 18.82
C ARG A 31 36.08 -17.72 19.00
N ASN A 32 37.01 -18.07 18.12
CA ASN A 32 38.44 -17.79 18.33
C ASN A 32 38.93 -16.49 17.68
N GLN A 33 38.25 -15.95 16.65
CA GLN A 33 38.73 -14.76 15.95
C GLN A 33 37.88 -13.51 16.22
N ALA A 34 38.47 -12.51 16.87
CA ALA A 34 37.80 -11.24 17.18
C ALA A 34 37.42 -10.44 15.91
N GLU A 35 38.31 -10.40 14.91
CA GLU A 35 38.06 -9.71 13.64
C GLU A 35 36.93 -10.36 12.84
N PHE A 36 36.85 -11.69 12.82
CA PHE A 36 35.75 -12.41 12.18
C PHE A 36 34.39 -12.03 12.77
N ARG A 37 34.27 -11.96 14.11
CA ARG A 37 33.04 -11.50 14.78
C ARG A 37 32.69 -10.05 14.45
N ARG A 38 33.70 -9.17 14.39
CA ARG A 38 33.50 -7.76 14.03
C ARG A 38 32.97 -7.62 12.61
N ASN A 39 33.55 -8.37 11.66
CA ASN A 39 33.11 -8.39 10.28
C ASN A 39 31.69 -8.97 10.14
N LEU A 40 31.37 -10.04 10.87
CA LEU A 40 30.01 -10.62 10.88
C LEU A 40 28.97 -9.58 11.34
N ARG A 41 29.20 -8.91 12.49
CA ARG A 41 28.31 -7.84 12.98
C ARG A 41 28.19 -6.67 12.01
N ARG A 42 29.30 -6.31 11.33
CA ARG A 42 29.29 -5.25 10.32
C ARG A 42 28.46 -5.65 9.10
N ASN A 43 28.57 -6.90 8.65
CA ASN A 43 27.82 -7.43 7.52
C ASN A 43 26.33 -7.55 7.85
N GLU A 44 25.97 -8.04 9.03
CA GLU A 44 24.58 -8.08 9.52
C GLU A 44 23.96 -6.67 9.54
N ARG A 45 24.67 -5.68 10.09
CA ARG A 45 24.21 -4.27 10.09
C ARG A 45 24.06 -3.72 8.67
N LYS A 46 24.99 -4.05 7.77
CA LYS A 46 24.89 -3.64 6.36
C LYS A 46 23.67 -4.27 5.68
N GLN A 47 23.44 -5.58 5.86
CA GLN A 47 22.27 -6.26 5.31
C GLN A 47 20.96 -5.71 5.88
N ALA A 48 20.89 -5.46 7.19
CA ALA A 48 19.72 -4.84 7.80
C ALA A 48 19.46 -3.42 7.28
N ARG A 49 20.52 -2.64 7.04
CA ARG A 49 20.42 -1.32 6.41
C ARG A 49 19.94 -1.42 4.97
N VAL A 50 20.52 -2.30 4.16
CA VAL A 50 20.11 -2.52 2.77
C VAL A 50 18.65 -2.96 2.70
N ALA A 51 18.22 -3.92 3.52
CA ALA A 51 16.83 -4.35 3.57
C ALA A 51 15.86 -3.22 3.97
N LYS A 52 16.28 -2.34 4.89
CA LYS A 52 15.50 -1.14 5.25
C LYS A 52 15.44 -0.13 4.10
N GLU A 53 16.57 0.15 3.48
CA GLU A 53 16.69 1.06 2.33
C GLU A 53 15.85 0.54 1.13
N GLU A 54 15.85 -0.78 0.88
CA GLU A 54 15.02 -1.43 -0.15
C GLU A 54 13.51 -1.35 0.17
N ALA A 55 13.12 -1.57 1.43
CA ALA A 55 11.72 -1.44 1.85
C ALA A 55 11.22 0.02 1.78
N GLU A 56 12.07 0.98 2.11
CA GLU A 56 11.75 2.40 1.95
C GLU A 56 11.66 2.78 0.46
N ALA A 57 12.58 2.29 -0.37
CA ALA A 57 12.57 2.53 -1.81
C ALA A 57 11.34 1.92 -2.50
N SER A 58 10.94 0.69 -2.13
CA SER A 58 9.74 0.06 -2.70
C SER A 58 8.46 0.81 -2.32
N THR A 59 8.36 1.28 -1.07
CA THR A 59 7.24 2.11 -0.61
C THR A 59 7.20 3.45 -1.38
N GLN A 60 8.36 4.07 -1.61
CA GLN A 60 8.44 5.30 -2.40
C GLN A 60 8.04 5.08 -3.85
N GLN A 61 8.49 3.98 -4.47
CA GLN A 61 8.11 3.61 -5.83
C GLN A 61 6.61 3.36 -5.96
N GLN A 62 6.00 2.66 -5.00
CA GLN A 62 4.56 2.46 -4.97
C GLN A 62 3.82 3.80 -4.91
N ARG A 63 4.23 4.69 -4.01
CA ARG A 63 3.63 6.04 -3.91
C ARG A 63 3.80 6.87 -5.18
N GLN A 64 4.96 6.79 -5.82
CA GLN A 64 5.19 7.46 -7.11
C GLN A 64 4.28 6.90 -8.20
N SER A 65 4.11 5.57 -8.27
CA SER A 65 3.20 4.94 -9.23
C SER A 65 1.75 5.38 -9.03
N ILE A 66 1.31 5.52 -7.77
CA ILE A 66 -0.03 6.02 -7.43
C ILE A 66 -0.21 7.45 -7.93
N ARG A 67 0.78 8.33 -7.68
CA ARG A 67 0.73 9.74 -8.11
C ARG A 67 0.64 9.89 -9.62
N ILE A 68 1.49 9.15 -10.35
CA ILE A 68 1.49 9.17 -11.82
C ILE A 68 0.11 8.79 -12.35
N ARG A 69 -0.50 7.71 -11.85
CA ARG A 69 -1.83 7.26 -12.26
C ARG A 69 -2.93 8.28 -11.96
N VAL A 70 -2.84 8.98 -10.83
CA VAL A 70 -3.80 10.05 -10.48
C VAL A 70 -3.62 11.26 -11.39
N GLU A 71 -2.37 11.63 -11.72
CA GLU A 71 -2.07 12.74 -12.62
C GLU A 71 -2.56 12.44 -14.04
N GLU A 72 -2.28 11.24 -14.56
CA GLU A 72 -2.84 10.75 -15.84
C GLU A 72 -4.37 10.83 -15.86
N ALA A 73 -5.04 10.37 -14.80
CA ALA A 73 -6.49 10.47 -14.70
C ALA A 73 -7.02 11.92 -14.66
N LYS A 74 -6.23 12.87 -14.15
CA LYS A 74 -6.59 14.30 -14.15
C LYS A 74 -6.36 14.94 -15.51
N GLU A 75 -5.31 14.52 -16.23
CA GLU A 75 -5.02 14.97 -17.59
C GLU A 75 -6.06 14.46 -18.60
N GLU A 76 -6.55 13.23 -18.45
CA GLU A 76 -7.68 12.69 -19.25
C GLU A 76 -8.95 13.55 -19.14
N GLY A 77 -9.11 14.24 -18.01
CA GLY A 77 -10.26 15.07 -17.72
C GLY A 77 -11.49 14.26 -17.28
N PHE A 78 -12.51 14.97 -16.81
CA PHE A 78 -13.75 14.38 -16.30
C PHE A 78 -14.95 14.96 -17.04
N PRO A 79 -16.02 14.16 -17.25
CA PRO A 79 -17.24 14.65 -17.87
C PRO A 79 -17.86 15.79 -17.05
N THR A 80 -18.43 16.77 -17.75
CA THR A 80 -19.05 17.95 -17.11
C THR A 80 -20.57 17.87 -17.08
N GLY A 81 -21.17 17.16 -18.06
CA GLY A 81 -22.61 16.91 -18.11
C GLY A 81 -23.11 16.08 -16.91
N VAL A 82 -24.35 16.31 -16.46
CA VAL A 82 -24.93 15.54 -15.35
C VAL A 82 -25.11 14.08 -15.75
N GLU A 83 -25.72 13.83 -16.92
CA GLU A 83 -25.98 12.48 -17.45
C GLU A 83 -24.69 11.73 -17.76
N GLU A 84 -23.71 12.41 -18.37
CA GLU A 84 -22.39 11.83 -18.64
C GLU A 84 -21.62 11.48 -17.36
N ARG A 85 -21.76 12.29 -16.30
CA ARG A 85 -21.15 12.00 -14.99
C ARG A 85 -21.77 10.79 -14.33
N GLU A 86 -23.09 10.62 -14.42
CA GLU A 86 -23.77 9.43 -13.89
C GLU A 86 -23.36 8.16 -14.64
N ALA A 87 -23.30 8.22 -15.98
CA ALA A 87 -22.83 7.10 -16.80
C ALA A 87 -21.38 6.72 -16.46
N PHE A 88 -20.49 7.72 -16.42
CA PHE A 88 -19.09 7.52 -16.07
C PHE A 88 -18.92 6.98 -14.65
N PHE A 89 -19.69 7.51 -13.68
CA PHE A 89 -19.68 7.00 -12.31
C PHE A 89 -20.01 5.51 -12.24
N ASN A 90 -21.11 5.10 -12.89
CA ASN A 90 -21.52 3.70 -12.90
C ASN A 90 -20.47 2.79 -13.56
N GLU A 91 -19.90 3.23 -14.69
CA GLU A 91 -18.81 2.51 -15.36
C GLU A 91 -17.60 2.33 -14.43
N GLN A 92 -17.17 3.40 -13.76
CA GLN A 92 -16.02 3.36 -12.85
C GLN A 92 -16.27 2.50 -11.60
N VAL A 93 -17.48 2.53 -11.03
CA VAL A 93 -17.84 1.66 -9.90
C VAL A 93 -17.83 0.19 -10.32
N MET A 94 -18.44 -0.14 -11.45
CA MET A 94 -18.44 -1.52 -11.98
C MET A 94 -17.02 -2.01 -12.28
N ALA A 95 -16.20 -1.16 -12.91
CA ALA A 95 -14.80 -1.48 -13.18
C ALA A 95 -14.01 -1.68 -11.89
N GLY A 96 -14.18 -0.78 -10.90
CA GLY A 96 -13.55 -0.85 -9.59
C GLY A 96 -13.90 -2.14 -8.85
N GLU A 97 -15.17 -2.52 -8.83
CA GLU A 97 -15.64 -3.78 -8.23
C GLU A 97 -15.07 -5.00 -8.94
N MET A 98 -15.10 -5.03 -10.28
CA MET A 98 -14.53 -6.15 -11.04
C MET A 98 -13.04 -6.31 -10.79
N LEU A 99 -12.29 -5.20 -10.75
CA LEU A 99 -10.85 -5.20 -10.51
C LEU A 99 -10.52 -5.55 -9.04
N SER A 100 -11.41 -5.23 -8.10
CA SER A 100 -11.23 -5.52 -6.67
C SER A 100 -11.16 -7.01 -6.35
N GLN A 101 -11.68 -7.86 -7.25
CA GLN A 101 -11.63 -9.32 -7.11
C GLN A 101 -10.20 -9.88 -7.26
N ASP A 102 -9.31 -9.14 -7.91
CA ASP A 102 -7.93 -9.53 -8.15
C ASP A 102 -6.98 -8.66 -7.30
N PRO A 103 -6.33 -9.22 -6.26
CA PRO A 103 -5.40 -8.48 -5.42
C PRO A 103 -4.23 -7.86 -6.19
N SER A 104 -3.85 -8.41 -7.35
CA SER A 104 -2.79 -7.84 -8.18
C SER A 104 -3.19 -6.53 -8.87
N LYS A 105 -4.50 -6.25 -8.96
CA LYS A 105 -5.09 -5.07 -9.60
C LYS A 105 -5.67 -4.07 -8.60
N ALA A 106 -5.21 -4.13 -7.35
CA ALA A 106 -5.68 -3.23 -6.29
C ALA A 106 -5.46 -1.74 -6.64
N LEU A 107 -4.37 -1.44 -7.37
CA LEU A 107 -4.08 -0.08 -7.82
C LEU A 107 -5.08 0.41 -8.86
N GLU A 108 -5.37 -0.40 -9.88
CA GLU A 108 -6.35 -0.05 -10.92
C GLU A 108 -7.77 0.04 -10.35
N SER A 109 -8.12 -0.84 -9.40
CA SER A 109 -9.39 -0.78 -8.69
C SER A 109 -9.54 0.52 -7.89
N ALA A 110 -8.52 0.89 -7.10
CA ALA A 110 -8.51 2.15 -6.36
C ALA A 110 -8.62 3.37 -7.29
N LEU A 111 -7.97 3.33 -8.45
CA LEU A 111 -8.05 4.40 -9.45
C LEU A 111 -9.48 4.56 -9.99
N ALA A 112 -10.19 3.47 -10.25
CA ALA A 112 -11.58 3.52 -10.71
C ALA A 112 -12.49 4.12 -9.61
N PHE A 113 -12.33 3.72 -8.35
CA PHE A 113 -13.07 4.31 -7.23
C PHE A 113 -12.75 5.80 -7.03
N TYR A 114 -11.49 6.21 -7.22
CA TYR A 114 -11.09 7.62 -7.23
C TYR A 114 -11.78 8.41 -8.35
N LYS A 115 -11.79 7.88 -9.59
CA LYS A 115 -12.49 8.49 -10.72
C LYS A 115 -13.99 8.64 -10.44
N GLY A 116 -14.62 7.63 -9.83
CA GLY A 116 -16.00 7.69 -9.38
C GLY A 116 -16.25 8.77 -8.32
N LEU A 117 -15.38 8.88 -7.30
CA LEU A 117 -15.46 9.95 -6.29
C LEU A 117 -15.38 11.34 -6.91
N LYS A 118 -14.61 11.50 -7.98
CA LYS A 118 -14.38 12.81 -8.61
C LYS A 118 -15.61 13.37 -9.32
N VAL A 119 -16.42 12.50 -9.91
CA VAL A 119 -17.63 12.90 -10.64
C VAL A 119 -18.87 12.96 -9.76
N TYR A 120 -18.81 12.40 -8.55
CA TYR A 120 -19.92 12.32 -7.63
C TYR A 120 -20.18 13.67 -6.92
N PRO A 121 -21.43 14.14 -6.82
CA PRO A 121 -21.75 15.46 -6.27
C PRO A 121 -21.47 15.60 -4.77
N ALA A 122 -21.49 14.50 -4.00
CA ALA A 122 -21.28 14.49 -2.55
C ALA A 122 -20.25 13.42 -2.13
N PRO A 123 -18.94 13.62 -2.41
CA PRO A 123 -17.92 12.58 -2.22
C PRO A 123 -17.78 12.09 -0.76
N GLY A 124 -18.12 12.94 0.22
CA GLY A 124 -18.12 12.60 1.64
C GLY A 124 -19.18 11.57 2.06
N ASP A 125 -20.27 11.42 1.31
CA ASP A 125 -21.25 10.35 1.56
C ASP A 125 -20.84 9.06 0.86
N LEU A 126 -20.29 9.16 -0.35
CA LEU A 126 -19.83 8.00 -1.11
C LEU A 126 -18.67 7.27 -0.43
N ILE A 127 -17.73 8.00 0.18
CA ILE A 127 -16.61 7.36 0.91
C ILE A 127 -17.10 6.48 2.06
N ARG A 128 -18.22 6.82 2.71
CA ARG A 128 -18.80 6.01 3.79
C ARG A 128 -19.32 4.67 3.28
N ILE A 129 -19.88 4.67 2.08
CA ILE A 129 -20.32 3.43 1.41
C ILE A 129 -19.09 2.58 1.10
N TYR A 130 -18.06 3.18 0.50
CA TYR A 130 -16.82 2.46 0.17
C TYR A 130 -16.12 1.86 1.40
N ASP A 131 -16.11 2.55 2.54
CA ASP A 131 -15.54 2.01 3.79
C ASP A 131 -16.22 0.70 4.23
N SER A 132 -17.48 0.49 3.84
CA SER A 132 -18.25 -0.72 4.16
C SER A 132 -18.22 -1.81 3.07
N THR A 133 -18.01 -1.45 1.81
CA THR A 133 -18.13 -2.38 0.67
C THR A 133 -16.80 -2.77 0.03
N VAL A 134 -15.78 -1.90 0.11
CA VAL A 134 -14.49 -2.09 -0.57
C VAL A 134 -13.46 -2.73 0.37
N PRO A 135 -12.65 -3.70 -0.09
CA PRO A 135 -11.57 -4.28 0.71
C PRO A 135 -10.54 -3.24 1.21
N LYS A 136 -10.07 -3.40 2.45
CA LYS A 136 -9.09 -2.49 3.09
C LYS A 136 -7.83 -2.18 2.27
N PRO A 137 -7.17 -3.15 1.59
CA PRO A 137 -5.97 -2.85 0.80
C PRO A 137 -6.23 -1.83 -0.32
N ILE A 138 -7.44 -1.79 -0.87
CA ILE A 138 -7.83 -0.86 -1.93
C ILE A 138 -8.17 0.51 -1.32
N LEU A 139 -8.82 0.53 -0.15
CA LEU A 139 -9.08 1.75 0.61
C LEU A 139 -7.81 2.48 1.04
N ASP A 140 -6.77 1.74 1.44
CA ASP A 140 -5.47 2.33 1.81
C ASP A 140 -4.81 3.04 0.61
N ILE A 141 -4.87 2.43 -0.58
CA ILE A 141 -4.38 3.04 -1.82
C ILE A 141 -5.23 4.25 -2.21
N LEU A 142 -6.56 4.13 -2.11
CA LEU A 142 -7.49 5.22 -2.38
C LEU A 142 -7.25 6.42 -1.45
N ALA A 143 -6.97 6.17 -0.16
CA ALA A 143 -6.63 7.21 0.79
C ALA A 143 -5.33 7.94 0.41
N GLU A 144 -4.32 7.24 -0.10
CA GLU A 144 -3.11 7.88 -0.65
C GLU A 144 -3.42 8.73 -1.90
N MET A 145 -4.33 8.28 -2.78
CA MET A 145 -4.78 9.06 -3.95
C MET A 145 -5.52 10.35 -3.52
N ILE A 146 -6.43 10.24 -2.55
CA ILE A 146 -7.19 11.37 -2.00
C ILE A 146 -6.25 12.37 -1.32
N ALA A 147 -5.29 11.90 -0.53
CA ALA A 147 -4.32 12.76 0.15
C ALA A 147 -3.46 13.56 -0.84
N TYR A 148 -3.25 13.02 -2.05
CA TYR A 148 -2.56 13.71 -3.13
C TYR A 148 -3.47 14.70 -3.89
N ASP A 149 -4.74 14.34 -4.14
CA ASP A 149 -5.69 15.25 -4.79
C ASP A 149 -6.46 16.13 -3.79
N SER A 150 -5.87 17.26 -3.42
CA SER A 150 -6.48 18.27 -2.54
C SER A 150 -7.78 18.89 -3.04
N SER A 151 -8.17 18.63 -4.30
CA SER A 151 -9.43 19.11 -4.87
C SER A 151 -10.63 18.19 -4.61
N LEU A 152 -10.41 17.04 -3.95
CA LEU A 152 -11.48 16.23 -3.36
C LEU A 152 -11.70 16.66 -1.90
N ASP A 153 -12.69 17.52 -1.66
CA ASP A 153 -13.04 17.91 -0.29
C ASP A 153 -13.98 16.86 0.33
N ILE A 154 -13.38 15.84 0.95
CA ILE A 154 -14.10 14.73 1.60
C ILE A 154 -14.44 15.07 3.06
N ARG A 155 -14.08 16.28 3.52
CA ARG A 155 -14.49 16.74 4.86
C ARG A 155 -16.01 16.76 4.92
N ALA A 156 -16.57 16.05 5.91
CA ALA A 156 -17.96 16.18 6.28
C ALA A 156 -18.28 17.69 6.44
N PRO A 157 -19.46 18.16 5.99
CA PRO A 157 -19.83 19.56 6.19
C PRO A 157 -19.64 19.89 7.67
N ALA A 158 -18.94 20.99 7.94
CA ALA A 158 -18.74 21.49 9.29
C ALA A 158 -20.09 21.41 10.00
N ALA A 159 -20.14 20.70 11.15
CA ALA A 159 -21.29 20.73 12.01
C ALA A 159 -21.72 22.19 12.16
N PRO A 160 -23.03 22.52 12.03
CA PRO A 160 -23.46 23.91 12.13
C PRO A 160 -22.87 24.47 13.41
N ALA A 161 -22.14 25.59 13.27
CA ALA A 161 -21.45 26.25 14.36
C ALA A 161 -22.39 26.24 15.57
N GLY A 162 -21.97 25.54 16.63
CA GLY A 162 -22.80 25.39 17.82
C GLY A 162 -23.28 26.76 18.26
N ILE A 163 -24.59 26.90 18.44
CA ILE A 163 -25.20 28.11 19.01
C ILE A 163 -24.42 28.41 20.29
N ASN A 164 -23.66 29.51 20.29
CA ASN A 164 -22.96 29.96 21.49
C ASN A 164 -24.02 30.28 22.53
N LEU A 165 -24.08 29.50 23.60
CA LEU A 165 -25.02 29.70 24.71
C LEU A 165 -24.85 31.07 25.39
N SER A 166 -23.73 31.76 25.12
CA SER A 166 -23.45 33.13 25.54
C SER A 166 -24.23 34.21 24.77
N ASP A 167 -24.83 33.88 23.62
CA ASP A 167 -25.60 34.83 22.79
C ASP A 167 -27.11 34.81 23.11
N ILE A 168 -27.55 34.04 24.13
CA ILE A 168 -28.94 34.06 24.58
C ILE A 168 -29.14 35.27 25.50
N PRO A 169 -29.96 36.27 25.13
CA PRO A 169 -30.27 37.38 26.02
C PRO A 169 -31.02 36.84 27.24
N ASN A 170 -30.46 37.10 28.43
CA ASN A 170 -31.07 36.79 29.71
C ASN A 170 -32.36 37.60 29.86
N VAL A 171 -33.49 37.00 29.48
CA VAL A 171 -34.82 37.57 29.75
C VAL A 171 -35.09 37.41 31.25
N GLY A 172 -34.81 38.50 31.98
CA GLY A 172 -35.12 38.63 33.39
C GLY A 172 -36.61 38.42 33.63
N LEU A 173 -36.93 37.40 34.43
CA LEU A 173 -38.20 37.26 35.11
C LEU A 173 -38.10 38.06 36.40
N ASP A 174 -38.52 39.32 36.35
CA ASP A 174 -38.94 40.14 37.49
C ASP A 174 -40.24 40.86 37.11
#